data_AF-A0A2V1D9F1-F1
#
_entry.id   AF-A0A2V1D9F1-F1
#
_cell.length_a   1.000
_cell.length_b   1.000
_cell.length_c   1.000
_cell.angle_alpha   90.00
_cell.angle_beta   90.00
_cell.angle_gamma   90.00
#
_symmetry.space_group_name_H-M   'P 1'
#
loop_
_entity.id
_entity.type
_entity.pdbx_description
1 polymer ?
#
loop_
_entity_poly.entity_id
_entity_poly.type
_entity_poly.pdbx_seq_one_letter_code
_entity_poly.pdbx_strand_id
1 'polypeptide(L)'
;MQFTYLLASALAASVSAATFKNFVDKSCQKWNGDYVPITAAQQEEIVAQRFPSEPSTPEASYFFDPETKIICPSNSDDTYKWVVIPPWQEAPEGFSGGGGAIAVVYYNETDTYSACLYLASLQATGYAGFCN
;
A
#
# COMPACT_ATOMS: atom_id res chain seq x y z
N MET A 1 22.24 -54.95 0.57
CA MET A 1 21.00 -54.44 -0.06
C MET A 1 20.43 -53.41 0.91
N GLN A 2 20.48 -52.12 0.56
CA GLN A 2 20.13 -51.03 1.48
C GLN A 2 18.97 -50.24 0.87
N PHE A 3 17.76 -50.54 1.33
CA PHE A 3 16.57 -49.70 1.23
C PHE A 3 16.63 -48.72 2.42
N THR A 4 16.18 -47.46 2.38
CA THR A 4 14.88 -47.00 1.87
C THR A 4 14.97 -45.49 1.64
N TYR A 5 14.36 -45.03 0.55
CA TYR A 5 14.12 -43.62 0.24
C TYR A 5 13.16 -43.01 1.27
N LEU A 6 13.60 -41.98 2.00
CA LEU A 6 12.67 -41.04 2.65
C LEU A 6 12.46 -39.87 1.69
N LEU A 7 11.39 -39.98 0.90
CA LEU A 7 10.80 -38.87 0.18
C LEU A 7 10.36 -37.82 1.22
N ALA A 8 11.15 -36.75 1.34
CA ALA A 8 10.70 -35.53 1.97
C ALA A 8 9.64 -34.89 1.05
N SER A 9 8.38 -35.22 1.29
CA SER A 9 7.24 -34.50 0.72
C SER A 9 7.24 -33.08 1.31
N ALA A 10 7.99 -32.16 0.70
CA ALA A 10 7.83 -30.75 0.96
C ALA A 10 6.44 -30.34 0.45
N LEU A 11 5.49 -30.10 1.37
CA LEU A 11 4.31 -29.33 1.03
C LEU A 11 4.79 -27.94 0.66
N ALA A 12 4.90 -27.65 -0.63
CA ALA A 12 4.91 -26.28 -1.11
C ALA A 12 3.54 -25.71 -0.75
N ALA A 13 3.46 -25.04 0.40
CA ALA A 13 2.35 -24.14 0.66
C ALA A 13 2.39 -23.11 -0.47
N SER A 14 1.47 -23.24 -1.42
CA SER A 14 1.17 -22.19 -2.37
C SER A 14 0.61 -21.03 -1.56
N VAL A 15 1.51 -20.21 -1.01
CA VAL A 15 1.20 -18.83 -0.63
C VAL A 15 0.56 -18.26 -1.88
N SER A 16 -0.74 -17.96 -1.80
CA SER A 16 -1.39 -17.16 -2.82
C SER A 16 -0.49 -15.94 -3.01
N ALA A 17 -0.06 -15.69 -4.24
CA ALA A 17 0.68 -14.47 -4.49
C ALA A 17 -0.31 -13.32 -4.30
N ALA A 18 0.02 -12.39 -3.42
CA ALA A 18 -0.77 -11.18 -3.22
C ALA A 18 -1.02 -10.51 -4.58
N THR A 19 -2.27 -10.16 -4.83
CA THR A 19 -2.68 -9.46 -6.06
C THR A 19 -2.80 -7.98 -5.77
N PHE A 20 -2.16 -7.16 -6.59
CA PHE A 20 -2.22 -5.70 -6.46
C PHE A 20 -3.04 -5.10 -7.60
N LYS A 21 -3.99 -4.22 -7.28
CA LYS A 21 -4.88 -3.56 -8.25
C LYS A 21 -4.83 -2.04 -8.11
N ASN A 22 -4.98 -1.36 -9.25
CA ASN A 22 -5.06 0.10 -9.37
C ASN A 22 -3.80 0.87 -8.95
N PHE A 23 -2.68 0.18 -8.71
CA PHE A 23 -1.39 0.82 -8.53
C PHE A 23 -0.89 1.35 -9.88
N VAL A 24 -0.48 2.61 -9.90
CA VAL A 24 -0.09 3.33 -11.12
C VAL A 24 1.17 4.13 -10.87
N ASP A 25 2.02 4.28 -11.88
CA ASP A 25 3.18 5.17 -11.80
C ASP A 25 2.70 6.60 -11.53
N LYS A 26 3.32 7.26 -10.55
CA LYS A 26 2.98 8.63 -10.12
C LYS A 26 4.23 9.43 -9.84
N SER A 27 4.11 10.75 -9.88
CA SER A 27 5.15 11.63 -9.38
C SER A 27 4.69 12.30 -8.10
N CYS A 28 5.39 12.05 -7.01
CA CYS A 28 5.07 12.64 -5.71
C CYS A 28 6.09 13.69 -5.31
N GLN A 29 5.58 14.75 -4.69
CA GLN A 29 6.41 15.81 -4.16
C GLN A 29 7.17 15.36 -2.91
N LYS A 30 8.50 15.53 -2.92
CA LYS A 30 9.37 15.41 -1.76
C LYS A 30 9.13 16.56 -0.78
N TRP A 31 9.66 16.42 0.44
CA TRP A 31 9.64 17.46 1.46
C TRP A 31 10.28 18.79 1.01
N ASN A 32 11.25 18.75 0.09
CA ASN A 32 11.96 19.94 -0.42
C ASN A 32 11.25 20.61 -1.61
N GLY A 33 10.08 20.10 -2.02
CA GLY A 33 9.27 20.64 -3.10
C GLY A 33 9.54 20.05 -4.49
N ASP A 34 10.65 19.33 -4.70
CA ASP A 34 10.90 18.63 -5.97
C ASP A 34 9.99 17.41 -6.11
N TYR A 35 9.81 16.95 -7.34
CA TYR A 35 9.02 15.76 -7.65
C TYR A 35 9.93 14.58 -7.97
N VAL A 36 9.57 13.41 -7.45
CA VAL A 36 10.23 12.14 -7.77
C VAL A 36 9.23 11.15 -8.36
N PRO A 37 9.64 10.34 -9.36
CA PRO A 37 8.81 9.26 -9.85
C PRO A 37 8.73 8.14 -8.79
N ILE A 38 7.54 7.59 -8.62
CA ILE A 38 7.26 6.38 -7.84
C ILE A 38 6.55 5.42 -8.78
N THR A 39 7.12 4.25 -8.97
CA THR A 39 6.52 3.23 -9.83
C THR A 39 5.41 2.48 -9.10
N ALA A 40 4.49 1.86 -9.85
CA ALA A 40 3.50 0.95 -9.30
C ALA A 40 4.17 -0.16 -8.46
N ALA A 41 5.25 -0.75 -8.97
CA ALA A 41 6.00 -1.80 -8.25
C ALA A 41 6.54 -1.35 -6.88
N GLN A 42 7.05 -0.12 -6.78
CA GLN A 42 7.50 0.44 -5.50
C GLN A 42 6.34 0.65 -4.53
N GLN A 43 5.17 1.06 -5.04
CA GLN A 43 3.98 1.22 -4.21
C GLN A 43 3.46 -0.12 -3.72
N GLU A 44 3.44 -1.15 -4.57
CA GLU A 44 3.07 -2.52 -4.20
C GLU A 44 3.97 -3.06 -3.08
N GLU A 45 5.30 -2.89 -3.21
CA GLU A 45 6.27 -3.30 -2.21
C GLU A 45 6.03 -2.58 -0.86
N ILE A 46 5.83 -1.26 -0.88
CA ILE A 46 5.52 -0.48 0.33
C ILE A 46 4.21 -0.95 0.98
N VAL A 47 3.17 -1.18 0.18
CA VAL A 47 1.87 -1.63 0.69
C VAL A 47 2.01 -3.01 1.30
N ALA A 48 2.64 -3.96 0.62
CA ALA A 48 2.87 -5.31 1.14
C ALA A 48 3.61 -5.27 2.49
N GLN A 49 4.62 -4.39 2.61
CA GLN A 49 5.44 -4.29 3.81
C GLN A 49 4.73 -3.60 4.98
N ARG A 50 4.00 -2.51 4.72
CA ARG A 50 3.48 -1.63 5.78
C ARG A 50 2.02 -1.92 6.14
N PHE A 51 1.19 -2.37 5.20
CA PHE A 51 -0.23 -2.62 5.43
C PHE A 51 -0.54 -3.47 6.67
N PRO A 52 0.21 -4.55 6.98
CA PRO A 52 -0.04 -5.34 8.20
C PRO A 52 0.09 -4.53 9.49
N SER A 53 0.99 -3.54 9.52
CA SER A 53 1.25 -2.70 10.69
C SER A 53 0.39 -1.44 10.77
N GLU A 54 -0.17 -0.96 9.67
CA GLU A 54 -0.99 0.26 9.65
C GLU A 54 -2.35 0.03 10.35
N PRO A 55 -2.91 1.04 11.03
CA PRO A 55 -4.21 0.93 11.67
C PRO A 55 -5.34 0.88 10.63
N SER A 56 -6.35 0.05 10.91
CA SER A 56 -7.59 0.06 10.12
C SER A 56 -8.42 1.30 10.44
N THR A 57 -8.96 1.91 9.39
CA THR A 57 -9.95 2.98 9.46
C THR A 57 -11.31 2.40 9.02
N PRO A 58 -12.37 2.52 9.84
CA PRO A 58 -13.69 2.01 9.49
C PRO A 58 -14.40 2.89 8.45
N GLU A 59 -15.56 2.43 7.99
CA GLU A 59 -16.51 3.17 7.15
C GLU A 59 -15.98 3.48 5.73
N ALA A 60 -15.23 2.56 5.13
CA ALA A 60 -14.73 2.71 3.74
C ALA A 60 -15.87 2.97 2.74
N SER A 61 -17.00 2.26 2.92
CA SER A 61 -18.21 2.40 2.11
C SER A 61 -18.90 3.76 2.25
N TYR A 62 -18.64 4.52 3.31
CA TYR A 62 -19.13 5.89 3.47
C TYR A 62 -18.11 6.91 2.99
N PHE A 63 -16.84 6.73 3.38
CA PHE A 63 -15.76 7.68 3.15
C PHE A 63 -15.42 7.88 1.66
N PHE A 64 -15.39 6.82 0.86
CA PHE A 64 -15.04 6.94 -0.55
C PHE A 64 -16.17 7.58 -1.38
N ASP A 65 -15.80 8.42 -2.33
CA ASP A 65 -16.75 8.97 -3.30
C ASP A 65 -17.25 7.87 -4.28
N PRO A 66 -18.35 8.10 -5.01
CA PRO A 66 -18.90 7.09 -5.91
C PRO A 66 -17.94 6.56 -6.98
N GLU A 67 -17.03 7.40 -7.48
CA GLU A 67 -16.06 7.00 -8.50
C GLU A 67 -14.98 6.09 -7.90
N THR A 68 -14.47 6.44 -6.72
CA THR A 68 -13.52 5.62 -5.96
C THR A 68 -14.11 4.27 -5.59
N LYS A 69 -15.41 4.21 -5.28
CA LYS A 69 -16.12 2.95 -4.98
C LYS A 69 -16.19 1.98 -6.15
N ILE A 70 -16.13 2.48 -7.38
CA ILE A 70 -16.12 1.63 -8.58
C ILE A 70 -14.78 0.89 -8.69
N ILE A 71 -13.67 1.59 -8.42
CA ILE A 71 -12.32 1.01 -8.49
C ILE A 71 -11.92 0.27 -7.21
N CYS A 72 -12.48 0.69 -6.08
CA CYS A 72 -12.25 0.16 -4.74
C CYS A 72 -13.58 0.00 -4.01
N PRO A 73 -14.30 -1.10 -4.24
CA PRO A 73 -15.41 -1.45 -3.38
C PRO A 73 -14.97 -1.62 -1.92
N SER A 74 -15.94 -1.69 -1.02
CA SER A 74 -15.63 -1.99 0.37
C SER A 74 -15.41 -3.49 0.60
N ASN A 75 -14.52 -3.84 1.54
CA ASN A 75 -14.33 -5.23 1.97
C ASN A 75 -15.39 -5.65 3.01
N SER A 76 -15.34 -6.91 3.45
CA SER A 76 -16.30 -7.46 4.43
C SER A 76 -16.33 -6.70 5.75
N ASP A 77 -15.20 -6.13 6.14
CA ASP A 77 -15.03 -5.45 7.43
C ASP A 77 -15.35 -3.94 7.33
N ASP A 78 -15.71 -3.48 6.14
CA ASP A 78 -15.92 -2.08 5.78
C ASP A 78 -14.77 -1.16 6.19
N THR A 79 -13.53 -1.59 5.95
CA THR A 79 -12.33 -0.87 6.39
C THR A 79 -11.35 -0.59 5.26
N TYR A 80 -10.52 0.43 5.48
CA TYR A 80 -9.37 0.76 4.65
C TYR A 80 -8.18 1.15 5.53
N LYS A 81 -6.98 1.18 4.97
CA LYS A 81 -5.77 1.64 5.68
C LYS A 81 -5.08 2.74 4.91
N TRP A 82 -4.59 3.75 5.63
CA TRP A 82 -3.64 4.70 5.08
C TRP A 82 -2.23 4.12 5.16
N VAL A 83 -1.71 3.66 4.03
CA VAL A 83 -0.30 3.26 3.94
C VAL A 83 0.53 4.50 3.65
N VAL A 84 1.34 4.92 4.61
CA VAL A 84 2.23 6.07 4.45
C VAL A 84 3.37 5.71 3.50
N ILE A 85 3.59 6.51 2.47
CA ILE A 85 4.74 6.40 1.59
C ILE A 85 5.93 7.08 2.30
N PRO A 86 7.09 6.40 2.47
CA PRO A 86 8.27 7.01 3.08
C PRO A 86 8.82 8.17 2.23
N PRO A 87 9.55 9.12 2.83
CA PRO A 87 10.24 10.16 2.07
C PRO A 87 11.36 9.54 1.22
N TRP A 88 11.35 9.82 -0.09
CA TRP A 88 12.30 9.27 -1.05
C TRP A 88 13.61 10.07 -1.05
N GLN A 89 14.61 9.51 -0.36
CA GLN A 89 15.98 10.01 -0.17
C GLN A 89 16.13 11.38 0.52
N GLU A 90 16.98 11.38 1.55
CA GLU A 90 17.45 12.56 2.31
C GLU A 90 16.32 13.44 2.84
N ALA A 91 15.53 12.88 3.76
CA ALA A 91 14.79 13.70 4.70
C ALA A 91 15.79 14.48 5.59
N PRO A 92 15.55 15.76 5.94
CA PRO A 92 16.40 16.47 6.89
C PRO A 92 16.44 15.71 8.21
N GLU A 93 17.53 15.87 8.95
CA GLU A 93 17.63 15.30 10.29
C GLU A 93 16.42 15.75 11.14
N GLY A 94 15.71 14.78 11.71
CA GLY A 94 14.49 15.01 12.50
C GLY A 94 13.17 15.05 11.72
N PHE A 95 13.17 14.89 10.39
CA PHE A 95 11.94 14.78 9.61
C PHE A 95 11.36 13.36 9.70
N SER A 96 10.17 13.24 10.28
CA SER A 96 9.42 11.98 10.41
C SER A 96 8.22 11.88 9.46
N GLY A 97 8.04 12.87 8.56
CA GLY A 97 6.93 12.92 7.62
C GLY A 97 7.06 11.93 6.46
N GLY A 98 5.93 11.54 5.87
CA GLY A 98 5.86 10.72 4.65
C GLY A 98 5.82 11.55 3.37
N GLY A 99 6.23 10.97 2.25
CA GLY A 99 6.11 11.55 0.90
C GLY A 99 4.69 11.52 0.31
N GLY A 100 3.74 10.86 1.00
CA GLY A 100 2.33 10.71 0.62
C GLY A 100 1.67 9.60 1.43
N ALA A 101 0.41 9.29 1.12
CA ALA A 101 -0.26 8.10 1.63
C ALA A 101 -1.20 7.50 0.59
N ILE A 102 -1.38 6.18 0.63
CA ILE A 102 -2.33 5.46 -0.22
C ILE A 102 -3.40 4.85 0.69
N ALA A 103 -4.67 5.16 0.43
CA ALA A 103 -5.78 4.39 1.00
C ALA A 103 -5.83 3.05 0.29
N VAL A 104 -5.69 1.97 1.05
CA VAL A 104 -5.71 0.60 0.54
C VAL A 104 -6.83 -0.18 1.19
N VAL A 105 -7.62 -0.87 0.38
CA VAL A 105 -8.57 -1.90 0.83
C VAL A 105 -7.95 -3.26 0.56
N TYR A 106 -7.99 -4.14 1.55
CA TYR A 106 -7.53 -5.53 1.43
C TYR A 106 -8.71 -6.49 1.49
N TYR A 107 -8.77 -7.39 0.51
CA TYR A 107 -9.76 -8.44 0.35
C TYR A 107 -9.11 -9.77 0.73
N ASN A 108 -9.31 -10.18 1.98
CA ASN A 108 -8.64 -11.34 2.57
C ASN A 108 -8.95 -12.65 1.82
N GLU A 109 -10.14 -12.75 1.24
CA GLU A 109 -10.66 -13.93 0.57
C GLU A 109 -9.98 -14.18 -0.78
N THR A 110 -9.40 -13.13 -1.37
CA THR A 110 -8.72 -13.17 -2.67
C THR A 110 -7.26 -12.70 -2.58
N ASP A 111 -6.75 -12.47 -1.37
CA ASP A 111 -5.41 -11.91 -1.12
C ASP A 111 -5.11 -10.70 -2.02
N THR A 112 -6.09 -9.80 -2.14
CA THR A 112 -6.04 -8.66 -3.08
C THR A 112 -5.92 -7.34 -2.33
N TYR A 113 -4.91 -6.55 -2.67
CA TYR A 113 -4.75 -5.17 -2.25
C TYR A 113 -5.19 -4.24 -3.38
N SER A 114 -6.12 -3.33 -3.10
CA SER A 114 -6.55 -2.32 -4.08
C SER A 114 -6.13 -0.93 -3.60
N ALA A 115 -5.36 -0.20 -4.42
CA ALA A 115 -5.08 1.21 -4.20
C ALA A 115 -6.32 2.04 -4.57
N CYS A 116 -6.80 2.85 -3.64
CA CYS A 116 -8.10 3.51 -3.75
C CYS A 116 -7.98 5.02 -3.89
N LEU A 117 -7.24 5.64 -2.98
CA LEU A 117 -7.06 7.09 -2.97
C LEU A 117 -5.63 7.43 -2.64
N TYR A 118 -5.09 8.38 -3.38
CA TYR A 118 -3.75 8.91 -3.15
C TYR A 118 -3.88 10.24 -2.43
N LEU A 119 -3.38 10.31 -1.20
CA LEU A 119 -3.15 11.57 -0.53
C LEU A 119 -1.72 12.03 -0.79
N ALA A 120 -1.61 13.33 -1.02
CA ALA A 120 -0.34 13.96 -1.21
C ALA A 120 0.45 14.12 0.10
N SER A 121 1.75 14.35 -0.06
CA SER A 121 2.78 14.42 0.97
C SER A 121 2.43 15.22 2.24
N LEU A 122 2.96 14.74 3.37
CA LEU A 122 2.96 15.42 4.66
C LEU A 122 4.12 16.43 4.71
N GLN A 123 3.82 17.71 4.89
CA GLN A 123 4.79 18.70 5.36
C GLN A 123 4.98 18.56 6.87
N ALA A 124 6.05 19.20 7.39
CA ALA A 124 6.36 19.25 8.82
C ALA A 124 5.22 19.84 9.69
N THR A 125 4.23 20.52 9.11
CA THR A 125 3.11 21.18 9.80
C THR A 125 1.72 20.68 9.39
N GLY A 126 1.62 19.65 8.54
CA GLY A 126 0.34 19.13 8.03
C GLY A 126 0.42 18.68 6.56
N TYR A 127 -0.73 18.44 5.91
CA TYR A 127 -0.76 18.07 4.48
C TYR A 127 -0.47 19.27 3.59
N ALA A 128 0.60 19.22 2.79
CA ALA A 128 0.76 20.14 1.66
C ALA A 128 1.82 19.63 0.66
N GLY A 129 1.34 18.93 -0.36
CA GLY A 129 2.07 18.64 -1.59
C GLY A 129 1.11 18.02 -2.60
N PHE A 130 1.61 17.45 -3.70
CA PHE A 130 0.78 16.69 -4.66
C PHE A 130 1.47 15.41 -5.10
N CYS A 131 0.69 14.34 -5.30
CA CYS A 131 1.06 13.23 -6.15
C CYS A 131 0.25 13.36 -7.44
N ASN A 132 0.93 13.59 -8.56
CA ASN A 132 0.33 13.65 -9.89
C ASN A 132 0.41 12.27 -10.55
#